data_AF-A0A942D0R0-F1
#
_entry.id   AF-A0A942D0R0-F1
#
_cell.length_a   1.000
_cell.length_b   1.000
_cell.length_c   1.000
_cell.angle_alpha   90.00
_cell.angle_beta   90.00
_cell.angle_gamma   90.00
#
_symmetry.space_group_name_H-M   'P 1'
#
loop_
_entity.id
_entity.type
_entity.pdbx_description
1 polymer ?
#
loop_
_entity_poly.entity_id
_entity_poly.type
_entity_poly.pdbx_seq_one_letter_code
_entity_poly.pdbx_strand_id
1 'polypeptide(L)'
;MADEARWWLIRPAQNLKPATYRCPLCGNHLPALSEHFLIAPEGDTSRRRHAHTACVKRARQAGRLPTRDEWARTQPRPPSALSRLRDRLFGGTE
;
A
#
# COMPACT_ATOMS: atom_id res chain seq x y z
N MET A 1 13.99 2.09 -8.73
CA MET A 1 13.74 2.66 -7.39
C MET A 1 12.24 2.55 -7.14
N ALA A 2 11.83 1.51 -6.42
CA ALA A 2 10.46 1.38 -5.95
C ALA A 2 10.27 2.51 -4.96
N ASP A 3 9.33 3.43 -5.21
CA ASP A 3 9.20 4.54 -4.27
C ASP A 3 8.81 4.04 -2.88
N GLU A 4 9.37 4.72 -1.90
CA GLU A 4 9.40 4.38 -0.48
C GLU A 4 8.02 4.62 0.16
N ALA A 5 6.99 4.05 -0.48
CA ALA A 5 5.61 4.18 -0.09
C ALA A 5 5.35 3.24 1.10
N ARG A 6 4.80 3.82 2.16
CA ARG A 6 4.51 3.14 3.43
C ARG A 6 3.39 2.11 3.29
N TRP A 7 2.45 2.37 2.38
CA TRP A 7 1.33 1.50 2.07
C TRP A 7 0.90 1.72 0.61
N TRP A 8 0.16 0.76 0.07
CA TRP A 8 -0.25 0.76 -1.33
C TRP A 8 -1.75 0.60 -1.47
N LEU A 9 -2.36 1.41 -2.33
CA LEU A 9 -3.72 1.18 -2.82
C LEU A 9 -3.64 0.22 -4.00
N ILE A 10 -4.32 -0.93 -3.89
CA ILE A 10 -4.31 -1.99 -4.89
C ILE A 10 -5.73 -2.14 -5.41
N ARG A 11 -5.92 -2.00 -6.73
CA ARG A 11 -7.23 -2.14 -7.37
C ARG A 11 -7.12 -2.89 -8.70
N PRO A 12 -8.06 -3.79 -9.02
CA PRO A 12 -8.09 -4.42 -10.33
C PRO A 12 -8.35 -3.37 -11.41
N ALA A 13 -7.70 -3.54 -12.55
CA ALA A 13 -7.80 -2.67 -13.71
C ALA A 13 -7.75 -3.50 -15.00
N GLN A 14 -8.60 -3.12 -15.95
CA GLN A 14 -8.57 -3.63 -17.30
C GLN A 14 -8.75 -2.44 -18.24
N ASN A 15 -7.84 -2.28 -19.19
CA ASN A 15 -7.91 -1.19 -20.15
C ASN A 15 -8.44 -1.74 -21.47
N LEU A 16 -9.31 -0.99 -22.12
CA LEU A 16 -9.81 -1.31 -23.46
C LEU A 16 -8.88 -0.78 -24.55
N LYS A 17 -8.01 0.18 -24.22
CA LYS A 17 -7.02 0.73 -25.14
C LYS A 17 -5.80 -0.20 -25.21
N PRO A 18 -5.36 -0.60 -26.43
CA PRO A 18 -4.12 -1.34 -26.58
C PRO A 18 -2.95 -0.43 -26.19
N ALA A 19 -2.34 -0.76 -25.05
CA ALA A 19 -1.14 -0.11 -24.56
C ALA A 19 -0.25 -1.19 -23.93
N THR A 20 1.05 -0.94 -23.90
CA THR A 20 2.01 -1.84 -23.24
C THR A 20 2.66 -1.06 -22.12
N TYR A 21 2.40 -1.48 -20.88
CA TYR A 21 3.02 -0.90 -19.69
C TYR A 21 4.23 -1.75 -19.26
N ARG A 22 5.11 -1.20 -18.42
CA ARG A 22 6.16 -1.99 -17.75
C ARG A 22 5.75 -2.22 -16.31
N CYS A 23 5.75 -3.48 -15.88
CA CYS A 23 5.45 -3.83 -14.51
C CYS A 23 6.60 -3.40 -13.59
N PRO A 24 6.35 -2.62 -12.52
CA PRO A 24 7.39 -2.17 -11.60
C PRO A 24 7.93 -3.29 -10.68
N LEU A 25 7.27 -4.44 -10.62
CA LEU A 25 7.65 -5.56 -9.73
C LEU A 25 8.60 -6.54 -10.42
N CYS A 26 8.39 -6.82 -11.72
CA CYS A 26 9.20 -7.77 -12.49
C CYS A 26 9.95 -7.14 -13.67
N GLY A 27 9.67 -5.88 -14.02
CA GLY A 27 10.31 -5.17 -15.13
C GLY A 27 9.82 -5.55 -16.53
N ASN A 28 8.99 -6.59 -16.64
CA ASN A 28 8.47 -7.11 -17.90
C ASN A 28 7.31 -6.28 -18.46
N HIS A 29 7.08 -6.44 -19.76
CA HIS A 29 5.97 -5.82 -20.48
C HIS A 29 4.63 -6.43 -20.02
N LEU A 30 3.64 -5.56 -19.88
CA LEU A 30 2.27 -5.87 -19.49
C LEU A 30 1.35 -5.31 -20.58
N PRO A 31 0.69 -6.16 -21.38
CA PRO A 31 -0.35 -5.71 -22.28
C PRO A 31 -1.56 -5.21 -21.48
N ALA A 32 -2.04 -4.03 -21.80
CA ALA A 32 -3.11 -3.35 -21.07
C ALA A 32 -4.49 -4.04 -21.21
N LEU A 33 -4.66 -4.85 -22.27
CA LEU A 33 -5.85 -5.66 -22.52
C LEU A 33 -5.99 -6.85 -21.56
N SER A 34 -4.89 -7.30 -20.95
CA SER A 34 -4.94 -8.36 -19.94
C SER A 34 -5.42 -7.82 -18.61
N GLU A 35 -6.11 -8.65 -17.83
CA GLU A 35 -6.45 -8.31 -16.45
C GLU A 35 -5.18 -8.04 -15.65
N HIS A 36 -5.11 -6.87 -15.04
CA HIS A 36 -3.95 -6.45 -14.25
C HIS A 36 -4.40 -5.63 -13.05
N PHE A 37 -3.43 -5.26 -12.22
CA PHE A 37 -3.68 -4.44 -11.05
C PHE A 37 -3.03 -3.09 -11.20
N LEU A 38 -3.75 -2.07 -10.76
CA LEU A 38 -3.23 -0.74 -10.58
C LEU A 38 -2.80 -0.60 -9.11
N ILE A 39 -1.54 -0.26 -8.92
CA ILE A 39 -0.97 0.05 -7.61
C ILE A 39 -0.69 1.55 -7.53
N ALA A 40 -1.16 2.19 -6.47
CA ALA A 40 -0.91 3.59 -6.20
C ALA A 40 -0.20 3.73 -4.84
N PRO A 41 1.02 4.30 -4.81
CA PRO A 41 1.73 4.52 -3.56
C PRO A 41 0.96 5.51 -2.70
N GLU A 42 0.69 5.16 -1.44
CA GLU A 42 -0.03 6.02 -0.48
C GLU A 42 -1.40 6.53 -0.99
N GLY A 43 -2.00 5.82 -1.96
CA GLY A 43 -3.25 6.22 -2.59
C GLY A 43 -3.12 7.35 -3.60
N ASP A 44 -1.91 7.83 -3.89
CA ASP A 44 -1.68 8.87 -4.90
C ASP A 44 -1.93 8.32 -6.31
N THR A 45 -3.00 8.80 -6.92
CA THR A 45 -3.41 8.33 -8.25
C THR A 45 -2.55 8.89 -9.38
N SER A 46 -1.79 9.96 -9.15
CA SER A 46 -0.86 10.52 -10.13
C SER A 46 0.37 9.61 -10.32
N ARG A 47 0.80 8.94 -9.24
CA ARG A 47 1.92 7.99 -9.23
C ARG A 47 1.50 6.54 -9.44
N ARG A 48 0.29 6.32 -9.96
CA ARG A 48 -0.24 4.97 -10.22
C ARG A 48 0.59 4.20 -11.24
N ARG A 49 0.81 2.91 -10.97
CA ARG A 49 1.58 1.99 -11.82
C ARG A 49 0.76 0.76 -12.12
N HIS A 50 0.95 0.20 -13.32
CA HIS A 50 0.30 -1.04 -13.73
C HIS A 50 1.21 -2.22 -13.44
N ALA A 51 0.68 -3.24 -12.77
CA ALA A 51 1.40 -4.44 -12.39
C ALA A 51 0.58 -5.69 -12.70
N HIS A 52 1.26 -6.79 -13.07
CA HIS A 52 0.58 -8.06 -13.32
C HIS A 52 -0.11 -8.58 -12.07
N THR A 53 -1.25 -9.24 -12.24
CA THR A 53 -1.98 -9.93 -11.17
C THR A 53 -1.10 -10.91 -10.41
N ALA A 54 -0.30 -11.72 -11.11
CA ALA A 54 0.62 -12.67 -10.50
C ALA A 54 1.71 -11.98 -9.66
N CYS A 55 2.26 -10.87 -10.15
CA CYS A 55 3.29 -10.13 -9.44
C CYS A 55 2.75 -9.48 -8.16
N VAL A 56 1.55 -8.89 -8.22
CA VAL A 56 0.89 -8.31 -7.05
C VAL A 56 0.58 -9.39 -6.02
N LYS A 57 0.03 -10.54 -6.43
CA LYS A 57 -0.22 -11.68 -5.53
C LYS A 57 1.06 -12.14 -4.83
N ARG A 58 2.16 -12.33 -5.56
CA ARG A 58 3.47 -12.72 -5.00
C ARG A 58 4.01 -11.66 -4.03
N ALA A 59 3.93 -10.38 -4.40
CA ALA A 59 4.41 -9.30 -3.55
C ALA A 59 3.57 -9.15 -2.26
N ARG A 60 2.26 -9.43 -2.32
CA ARG A 60 1.40 -9.52 -1.12
C ARG A 60 1.75 -10.70 -0.24
N GLN A 61 1.96 -11.89 -0.82
CA GLN A 61 2.41 -13.08 -0.07
C GLN A 61 3.76 -12.85 0.61
N ALA A 62 4.65 -12.06 -0.01
CA ALA A 62 5.93 -11.67 0.55
C ALA A 62 5.86 -10.49 1.54
N GLY A 63 4.68 -9.93 1.83
CA GLY A 63 4.51 -8.80 2.74
C GLY A 63 5.06 -7.45 2.23
N ARG A 64 5.37 -7.31 0.94
CA ARG A 64 6.00 -6.11 0.35
C ARG A 64 5.02 -5.04 -0.12
N LEU A 65 3.72 -5.34 -0.15
CA LEU A 65 2.65 -4.42 -0.55
C LEU A 65 1.57 -4.36 0.55
N PRO A 66 1.88 -3.79 1.73
CA PRO A 66 0.89 -3.63 2.79
C PRO A 66 -0.21 -2.67 2.33
N THR A 67 -1.46 -3.05 2.57
CA THR A 67 -2.59 -2.13 2.38
C THR A 67 -2.62 -1.07 3.47
N ARG A 68 -3.37 0.02 3.24
CA ARG A 68 -3.50 1.12 4.22
C ARG A 68 -3.86 0.62 5.62
N ASP A 69 -4.80 -0.33 5.70
CA ASP A 69 -5.27 -0.88 6.97
C ASP A 69 -4.21 -1.76 7.65
N GLU A 70 -3.51 -2.61 6.89
CA GLU A 70 -2.41 -3.42 7.41
C GLU A 70 -1.28 -2.54 7.95
N TRP A 71 -0.91 -1.49 7.21
CA TRP A 71 0.07 -0.51 7.67
C TRP A 71 -0.42 0.25 8.91
N ALA A 72 -1.68 0.68 8.95
CA ALA A 72 -2.24 1.36 10.12
C ALA A 72 -2.23 0.47 11.38
N ARG A 73 -2.42 -0.85 11.23
CA ARG A 73 -2.31 -1.81 12.34
C ARG A 73 -0.89 -2.00 12.86
N THR A 74 0.12 -1.82 12.01
CA THR A 74 1.53 -1.84 12.45
C THR A 74 1.96 -0.57 13.17
N GLN A 75 1.21 0.54 13.04
CA GLN A 75 1.53 1.77 13.74
C GLN A 75 1.15 1.67 15.22
N PRO A 76 2.00 2.14 16.14
CA PRO A 76 1.66 2.20 17.55
C PRO A 76 0.43 3.09 17.72
N ARG A 77 -0.65 2.51 18.28
CA ARG A 77 -1.86 3.27 18.61
C ARG A 77 -1.47 4.37 19.60
N PRO A 78 -1.87 5.64 19.36
CA PRO A 78 -1.60 6.69 20.32
C PRO A 78 -2.24 6.32 21.67
N PRO A 79 -1.60 6.66 22.81
CA PRO A 79 -2.14 6.37 24.12
C PRO A 79 -3.54 6.96 24.23
N SER A 80 -4.48 6.12 24.66
CA SER A 80 -5.89 6.48 24.79
C SER A 80 -6.05 7.71 25.69
N ALA A 81 -7.11 8.49 25.47
CA ALA A 81 -7.40 9.67 26.30
C ALA A 81 -7.47 9.31 27.80
N LEU A 82 -7.96 8.10 28.12
CA LEU A 82 -7.97 7.54 29.47
C LEU A 82 -6.56 7.30 30.04
N SER A 83 -5.61 6.82 29.23
CA SER A 83 -4.21 6.67 29.67
C SER A 83 -3.57 8.03 29.99
N ARG A 84 -3.83 9.05 29.16
CA ARG A 84 -3.36 10.42 29.42
C ARG A 84 -4.00 11.05 30.66
N LEU A 85 -5.29 10.77 30.89
CA LEU A 85 -5.99 11.27 32.08
C LEU A 85 -5.49 10.56 33.35
N ARG A 86 -5.25 9.25 33.30
CA ARG A 86 -4.63 8.50 34.40
C ARG A 86 -3.23 9.01 34.72
N ASP A 87 -2.41 9.23 33.71
CA ASP A 87 -1.05 9.78 33.87
C ASP A 87 -1.07 11.17 34.52
N ARG A 88 -2.02 12.04 34.14
CA ARG A 88 -2.20 13.34 34.79
C ARG A 88 -2.77 13.29 36.21
N LEU A 89 -3.62 12.30 36.51
CA LEU A 89 -4.26 12.15 37.82
C LEU A 89 -3.39 11.37 38.81
N PHE A 90 -2.50 10.49 38.33
CA PHE A 90 -1.70 9.59 39.16
C PHE A 90 -0.17 9.75 38.97
N GLY A 91 0.32 10.51 37.99
CA GLY A 91 1.74 10.74 37.72
C GLY A 91 2.33 12.00 38.38
N GLY A 92 1.63 12.57 39.36
CA GLY A 92 2.07 13.73 40.13
C GLY A 92 2.74 13.36 41.47
N THR A 93 3.84 12.63 41.41
CA THR A 93 4.87 12.43 42.45
C THR A 93 6.08 11.94 41.65
N GLU A 94 7.23 12.60 41.53
CA GLU A 94 8.07 13.34 42.49
C GLU A 94 8.90 14.43 41.75
#